data_AF-A0A0F9QZU3-F1
#
_entry.id   AF-A0A0F9QZU3-F1
#
_cell.length_a   1.000
_cell.length_b   1.000
_cell.length_c   1.000
_cell.angle_alpha   90.00
_cell.angle_beta   90.00
_cell.angle_gamma   90.00
#
_symmetry.space_group_name_H-M   'P 1'
#
loop_
_entity.id
_entity.type
_entity.pdbx_description
1 polymer ?
#
loop_
_entity_poly.entity_id
_entity_poly.type
_entity_poly.pdbx_seq_one_letter_code
_entity_poly.pdbx_strand_id
1 'polypeptide(L)' 'AEMFVTNCPACFQQFDTNIRKVESHSGVKYTIPVLYITELMALAYGFNPVDLGVKFHRVRLKALLEKYKLNQD' A
#
# COMPACT_ATOMS: atom_id res chain seq x y z
N ALA A 1 3.66 9.15 9.74
CA ALA A 1 3.23 9.00 8.33
C ALA A 1 2.21 7.88 8.26
N GLU A 2 1.21 7.99 7.37
CA GLU A 2 0.09 7.02 7.27
C GLU A 2 0.27 6.02 6.11
N MET A 3 1.02 6.43 5.09
CA MET A 3 1.37 5.64 3.93
C MET A 3 2.74 6.11 3.43
N PHE A 4 3.41 5.23 2.69
CA PHE A 4 4.62 5.57 1.94
C PHE A 4 4.29 5.54 0.45
N VAL A 5 4.66 6.57 -0.31
CA VAL A 5 4.28 6.69 -1.73
C VAL A 5 5.54 6.64 -2.58
N THR A 6 5.50 5.80 -3.62
CA THR A 6 6.60 5.60 -4.55
C THR A 6 6.20 5.95 -5.97
N ASN A 7 7.13 6.46 -6.76
CA ASN A 7 6.93 6.80 -8.18
C ASN A 7 7.82 5.95 -9.12
N CYS A 8 8.49 4.93 -8.58
CA CYS A 8 9.41 4.06 -9.32
C CYS A 8 9.07 2.59 -9.01
N PRO A 9 8.89 1.73 -10.03
CA PRO A 9 8.52 0.33 -9.82
C PRO A 9 9.53 -0.44 -8.97
N ALA A 10 10.82 -0.15 -9.10
CA ALA A 10 11.86 -0.78 -8.28
C ALA A 10 11.74 -0.37 -6.80
N CYS A 11 11.37 0.88 -6.52
CA CYS A 11 11.12 1.33 -5.15
C CYS A 11 9.89 0.63 -4.57
N PHE A 12 8.80 0.53 -5.34
CA PHE A 12 7.61 -0.22 -4.90
C PHE A 12 7.95 -1.68 -4.60
N GLN A 13 8.70 -2.35 -5.47
CA GLN A 13 9.15 -3.72 -5.24
C GLN A 13 10.00 -3.85 -3.98
N GLN A 14 10.87 -2.88 -3.71
CA GLN A 14 11.71 -2.91 -2.52
C GLN A 14 10.92 -2.71 -1.23
N PHE A 15 9.99 -1.76 -1.21
CA PHE A 15 9.27 -1.37 0.00
C PHE A 15 7.99 -2.19 0.25
N ASP A 16 7.27 -2.63 -0.78
CA ASP A 16 6.09 -3.50 -0.63
C ASP A 16 6.49 -4.98 -0.81
N THR A 17 6.89 -5.37 -2.02
CA THR A 17 7.05 -6.79 -2.38
C THR A 17 8.07 -7.52 -1.51
N ASN A 18 9.22 -6.89 -1.24
CA ASN A 18 10.33 -7.48 -0.49
C ASN A 18 10.20 -7.33 1.03
N ILE A 19 9.17 -6.64 1.54
CA ILE A 19 9.08 -6.30 2.97
C ILE A 19 9.14 -7.54 3.86
N ARG A 20 8.50 -8.64 3.46
CA ARG A 20 8.51 -9.91 4.20
C ARG A 20 9.92 -10.48 4.40
N LYS A 21 10.81 -10.30 3.43
CA LYS A 21 12.22 -10.70 3.56
C LYS A 21 12.90 -9.81 4.59
N VAL A 22 12.65 -8.50 4.57
CA VAL A 22 13.24 -7.60 5.56
C VAL A 22 12.74 -7.95 6.96
N GLU A 23 11.44 -8.16 7.14
CA GLU A 23 10.85 -8.55 8.43
C GLU A 23 11.45 -9.85 8.98
N SER A 24 11.73 -10.84 8.11
CA SER A 24 12.33 -12.10 8.55
C SER A 24 13.79 -11.94 8.99
N HIS A 25 14.53 -11.00 8.40
CA HIS A 25 15.93 -10.75 8.76
C HIS A 25 16.08 -9.81 9.96
N SER A 26 15.21 -8.79 10.07
CA SER A 26 15.30 -7.78 11.13
C SER A 26 14.51 -8.15 12.38
N GLY A 27 13.52 -9.05 12.27
CA GLY A 27 12.55 -9.34 13.34
C GLY A 27 11.54 -8.21 13.59
N VAL A 28 11.58 -7.12 12.80
CA VAL A 28 10.68 -5.97 12.93
C VAL A 28 9.51 -6.15 11.99
N LYS A 29 8.29 -5.89 12.48
CA LYS A 29 7.08 -5.83 11.65
C LYS A 29 6.82 -4.40 11.19
N TYR A 30 6.60 -4.24 9.89
CA TYR A 30 6.28 -2.95 9.29
C TYR A 30 4.78 -2.88 8.99
N THR A 31 4.14 -1.81 9.44
CA THR A 31 2.68 -1.65 9.36
C THR A 31 2.23 -0.51 8.43
N ILE A 32 3.18 0.25 7.88
CA ILE A 32 2.87 1.36 6.97
C ILE A 32 2.69 0.79 5.56
N PRO A 33 1.52 0.98 4.92
CA PRO A 33 1.30 0.54 3.55
C PRO A 33 2.09 1.39 2.55
N VAL A 34 2.47 0.76 1.45
CA VAL A 34 3.23 1.39 0.37
C VAL A 34 2.33 1.50 -0.85
N LEU A 35 2.11 2.70 -1.37
CA LEU A 35 1.34 2.95 -2.58
C LEU A 35 2.26 3.36 -3.73
N TYR A 36 1.90 2.97 -4.94
CA TYR A 36 2.39 3.64 -6.13
C TYR A 36 1.63 4.95 -6.34
N ILE A 37 2.29 5.97 -6.87
CA ILE A 37 1.71 7.32 -7.02
C ILE A 37 0.40 7.31 -7.81
N THR A 38 0.26 6.43 -8.81
CA THR A 38 -0.98 6.32 -9.59
C THR A 38 -2.11 5.67 -8.81
N GLU A 39 -1.84 4.76 -7.88
CA GLU A 39 -2.85 4.18 -7.00
C GLU A 39 -3.40 5.25 -6.06
N LEU A 40 -2.52 6.08 -5.49
CA LEU A 40 -2.94 7.21 -4.66
C LEU A 40 -3.81 8.20 -5.44
N MET A 41 -3.40 8.57 -6.66
CA MET A 41 -4.20 9.44 -7.52
C MET A 41 -5.56 8.82 -7.87
N ALA A 42 -5.60 7.53 -8.20
CA ALA A 42 -6.84 6.84 -8.52
C ALA A 42 -7.80 6.81 -7.31
N LEU A 43 -7.28 6.51 -6.11
CA LEU A 43 -8.07 6.58 -4.87
C LEU A 43 -8.61 8.00 -4.63
N ALA A 44 -7.79 9.03 -4.85
CA ALA A 44 -8.21 10.42 -4.71
C ALA A 44 -9.29 10.84 -5.72
N TYR A 45 -9.30 10.23 -6.91
CA TYR A 45 -10.32 10.44 -7.94
C TYR A 45 -11.57 9.56 -7.76
N GLY A 46 -11.65 8.76 -6.71
CA GLY A 46 -12.83 7.94 -6.40
C GLY A 46 -12.89 6.61 -7.13
N PHE A 47 -11.76 6.10 -7.65
CA PHE A 47 -11.71 4.74 -8.20
C PHE A 47 -11.89 3.70 -7.08
N ASN A 48 -12.55 2.59 -7.40
CA ASN A 48 -12.76 1.49 -6.46
C ASN A 48 -11.41 0.84 -6.09
N PRO A 49 -11.03 0.77 -4.79
CA PRO A 49 -9.81 0.10 -4.35
C PRO A 49 -9.68 -1.36 -4.80
N VAL A 50 -10.79 -2.07 -4.98
CA VAL A 50 -10.81 -3.46 -5.44
C VAL A 50 -10.23 -3.57 -6.85
N ASP A 51 -10.60 -2.64 -7.74
CA ASP A 51 -10.15 -2.59 -9.13
C ASP A 51 -8.66 -2.21 -9.23
N LEU A 52 -8.16 -1.43 -8.27
CA LEU A 52 -6.74 -1.08 -8.15
C LEU A 52 -5.87 -2.24 -7.67
N GLY A 53 -6.47 -3.36 -7.24
CA GLY A 53 -5.70 -4.52 -6.78
C GLY A 53 -5.02 -4.32 -5.42
N VAL A 54 -5.52 -3.42 -4.57
CA VAL A 54 -4.94 -3.14 -3.23
C VAL A 54 -4.83 -4.38 -2.33
N LYS A 55 -5.56 -5.46 -2.64
CA LYS A 55 -5.47 -6.77 -1.98
C LYS A 55 -4.11 -7.47 -2.14
N PHE A 56 -3.32 -7.08 -3.15
CA PHE A 56 -2.04 -7.70 -3.46
C PHE A 56 -0.85 -7.09 -2.70
N HIS A 57 -1.05 -5.90 -2.13
CA HIS A 57 -0.08 -5.23 -1.26
C HIS A 57 0.30 -6.11 -0.07
N ARG A 58 1.58 -6.07 0.32
CA ARG A 58 2.09 -6.91 1.42
C ARG A 58 1.64 -6.43 2.79
N VAL A 59 1.56 -5.11 2.96
CA VAL A 59 0.95 -4.48 4.13
C VAL A 59 -0.49 -4.12 3.77
N ARG A 60 -1.46 -4.51 4.61
CA ARG A 60 -2.88 -4.31 4.31
C ARG A 60 -3.26 -2.83 4.42
N LEU A 61 -3.96 -2.31 3.40
CA LEU A 61 -4.45 -0.93 3.37
C LEU A 61 -5.77 -0.72 4.15
N LYS A 62 -6.30 -1.75 4.82
CA LYS A 62 -7.64 -1.73 5.44
C LYS A 62 -7.87 -0.52 6.35
N ALA A 63 -6.97 -0.25 7.29
CA ALA A 63 -7.10 0.87 8.23
C ALA A 63 -7.06 2.23 7.53
N LEU A 64 -6.27 2.36 6.46
CA LEU A 64 -6.18 3.58 5.65
C LEU A 64 -7.48 3.81 4.87
N LEU A 65 -7.98 2.76 4.20
CA LEU A 65 -9.23 2.83 3.43
C LEU A 65 -10.42 3.19 4.33
N GLU A 66 -10.52 2.57 5.50
CA GLU A 66 -11.56 2.88 6.50
C GLU A 66 -11.44 4.33 7.00
N LYS A 67 -10.23 4.78 7.35
CA LYS A 67 -9.99 6.14 7.85
C LYS A 67 -10.44 7.23 6.86
N TYR A 68 -10.18 7.03 5.58
CA TYR A 68 -10.52 7.99 4.53
C TYR A 68 -11.85 7.71 3.84
N LYS A 69 -12.64 6.74 4.33
CA LYS A 69 -13.94 6.34 3.76
C LYS A 69 -13.85 6.02 2.26
N LEU A 70 -12.77 5.34 1.88
CA LEU A 70 -12.56 4.83 0.52
C LEU A 70 -13.23 3.44 0.47
N ASN A 71 -14.51 3.42 0.08
CA ASN A 71 -15.40 2.26 0.12
C ASN A 71 -14.78 1.00 -0.53
N GLN A 72 -15.12 -0.19 -0.01
CA GLN A 72 -14.77 -1.51 -0.57
C GLN A 72 -16.00 -2.25 -1.11
N ASP A 73 -16.97 -1.51 -1.67
CA ASP A 73 -18.19 -2.13 -2.23
C ASP A 73 -17.90 -2.86 -3.54
#